data_AF-A0A2V5L110-F1
#
_entry.id   AF-A0A2V5L110-F1
#
_cell.length_a   1.000
_cell.length_b   1.000
_cell.length_c   1.000
_cell.angle_alpha   90.00
_cell.angle_beta   90.00
_cell.angle_gamma   90.00
#
_symmetry.space_group_name_H-M   'P 1'
#
loop_
_entity.id
_entity.type
_entity.pdbx_description
1 polymer ?
#
loop_
_entity_poly.entity_id
_entity_poly.type
_entity_poly.pdbx_seq_one_letter_code
_entity_poly.pdbx_strand_id
1 'polypeptide(L)' 'SANGEVFNLKHLQDFNGHYNVGAAGTRGVTLGAGRSGTIMSNQAGVIVRVSSTQNGVAVNATGGGVDMQLKK' A
#
# COMPACT_ATOMS: atom_id res chain seq x y z
N SER A 1 5.42 8.76 -10.38
CA SER A 1 6.22 8.07 -9.35
C SER A 1 5.36 7.95 -8.11
N ALA A 2 5.41 6.80 -7.44
CA ALA A 2 4.68 6.57 -6.19
C ALA A 2 5.70 6.36 -5.08
N ASN A 3 5.43 6.93 -3.91
CA ASN A 3 6.25 6.73 -2.71
C ASN A 3 5.48 5.84 -1.74
N GLY A 4 6.17 4.85 -1.16
CA GLY A 4 5.61 3.90 -0.22
C GLY A 4 6.31 3.96 1.14
N GLU A 5 5.54 4.00 2.21
CA GLU A 5 6.02 3.88 3.59
C GLU A 5 5.65 2.49 4.12
N VAL A 6 6.58 1.80 4.78
CA VAL A 6 6.40 0.45 5.33
C VAL A 6 6.44 0.51 6.85
N PHE A 7 5.44 -0.10 7.50
CA PHE A 7 5.29 -0.13 8.95
C PHE A 7 5.15 -1.57 9.46
N ASN A 8 5.49 -1.77 10.74
CA ASN A 8 5.42 -3.07 11.43
C ASN A 8 6.26 -4.18 10.74
N LEU A 9 7.34 -3.81 10.06
CA LEU A 9 8.28 -4.77 9.49
C LEU A 9 9.29 -5.21 10.55
N LYS A 10 9.18 -6.45 11.04
CA LYS A 10 10.09 -7.00 12.04
C LYS A 10 11.29 -7.69 11.39
N HIS A 11 11.04 -8.45 10.32
CA HIS A 11 12.08 -9.10 9.51
C HIS A 11 11.86 -8.78 8.04
N LEU A 12 12.95 -8.67 7.25
CA LEU A 12 12.83 -8.37 5.81
C LEU A 12 11.95 -9.39 5.06
N GLN A 13 11.99 -10.67 5.47
CA GLN A 13 11.18 -11.73 4.89
C GLN A 13 9.67 -11.55 5.11
N ASP A 14 9.27 -10.83 6.15
CA ASP A 14 7.86 -10.55 6.45
C ASP A 14 7.25 -9.58 5.41
N PHE A 15 8.08 -8.88 4.63
CA PHE A 15 7.63 -7.96 3.58
C PHE A 15 7.00 -8.70 2.40
N ASN A 16 7.55 -9.85 2.02
CA ASN A 16 7.10 -10.56 0.83
C ASN A 16 5.71 -11.15 1.04
N GLY A 17 4.79 -10.91 0.13
CA GLY A 17 3.45 -11.50 0.19
C GLY A 17 2.37 -10.69 -0.50
N HIS A 18 1.13 -11.12 -0.29
CA HIS A 18 -0.05 -10.50 -0.89
C HIS A 18 -0.64 -9.45 0.04
N TYR A 19 -0.71 -8.21 -0.43
CA TYR A 19 -1.21 -7.07 0.32
C TYR A 19 -2.63 -6.75 -0.10
N ASN A 20 -3.55 -6.91 0.84
CA ASN A 20 -4.95 -6.58 0.61
C ASN A 20 -5.22 -5.12 0.96
N VAL A 21 -6.03 -4.46 0.13
CA VAL A 21 -6.68 -3.21 0.51
C VAL A 21 -7.87 -3.59 1.39
N GLY A 22 -7.62 -3.77 2.69
CA GLY A 22 -8.64 -4.25 3.62
C GLY A 22 -9.86 -3.31 3.70
N ALA A 23 -10.98 -3.81 4.24
CA ALA A 23 -12.15 -2.98 4.55
C ALA A 23 -11.85 -1.84 5.54
N ALA A 24 -10.78 -1.97 6.34
CA ALA A 24 -10.24 -0.93 7.22
C ALA A 24 -9.15 -0.05 6.57
N GLY A 25 -8.67 -0.43 5.38
CA GLY A 25 -7.75 0.34 4.55
C GLY A 25 -8.57 1.27 3.66
N THR A 26 -8.91 2.43 4.21
CA THR A 26 -9.77 3.42 3.56
C THR A 26 -9.33 3.66 2.11
N ARG A 27 -10.13 3.17 1.15
CA ARG A 27 -9.88 3.37 -0.29
C ARG A 27 -10.04 4.85 -0.60
N GLY A 28 -8.99 5.45 -1.15
CA GLY A 28 -9.07 6.85 -1.61
C GLY A 28 -9.24 7.84 -0.47
N VAL A 29 -8.49 7.68 0.64
CA VAL A 29 -8.32 8.82 1.55
C VAL A 29 -7.64 9.90 0.72
N THR A 30 -8.41 10.95 0.42
CA THR A 30 -7.83 12.21 -0.01
C THR A 30 -7.12 12.76 1.21
N LEU A 31 -5.85 12.38 1.34
CA LEU A 31 -4.94 13.04 2.25
C LEU A 31 -4.88 14.47 1.71
N GLY A 32 -5.37 15.44 2.48
CA GLY A 32 -5.63 16.81 2.02
C GLY A 32 -4.53 17.37 1.11
N ALA A 33 -4.93 18.26 0.19
CA ALA A 33 -4.15 18.78 -0.95
C ALA A 33 -4.08 17.88 -2.22
N GLY A 34 -5.14 17.14 -2.53
CA GLY A 34 -5.26 16.38 -3.80
C GLY A 34 -4.34 15.15 -3.87
N ARG A 35 -3.87 14.64 -2.73
CA ARG A 35 -3.03 13.44 -2.67
C ARG A 35 -3.92 12.23 -2.34
N SER A 36 -3.90 11.23 -3.21
CA SER A 36 -4.58 9.96 -2.95
C SER A 36 -3.61 9.01 -2.27
N GLY A 37 -4.02 8.43 -1.15
CA GLY A 37 -3.29 7.40 -0.44
C GLY A 37 -4.06 6.08 -0.40
N THR A 38 -3.33 4.98 -0.54
CA THR A 38 -3.84 3.62 -0.34
C THR A 38 -3.05 2.96 0.79
N ILE A 39 -3.75 2.44 1.79
CA ILE A 39 -3.16 1.66 2.88
C ILE A 39 -3.49 0.19 2.63
N MET A 40 -2.49 -0.67 2.72
CA MET A 40 -2.60 -2.11 2.48
C MET A 40 -1.88 -2.88 3.58
N SER A 41 -2.32 -4.11 3.82
CA SER A 41 -1.68 -4.99 4.80
C SER A 41 -1.56 -6.42 4.27
N ASN A 42 -0.48 -7.11 4.65
CA ASN A 42 -0.30 -8.53 4.37
C ASN A 42 -0.65 -9.41 5.60
N GLN A 43 -0.50 -10.72 5.44
CA GLN A 43 -0.80 -11.75 6.44
C GLN A 43 0.19 -11.71 7.62
N ALA A 44 1.41 -11.21 7.39
CA ALA A 44 2.41 -11.01 8.44
C ALA A 44 2.15 -9.75 9.29
N GLY A 45 1.11 -8.97 8.95
CA GLY A 45 0.76 -7.74 9.63
C GLY A 45 1.63 -6.54 9.21
N VAL A 46 2.42 -6.67 8.14
CA VAL A 46 3.15 -5.55 7.54
C VAL A 46 2.14 -4.63 6.87
N ILE A 47 2.29 -3.33 7.11
CA ILE A 47 1.40 -2.30 6.57
C ILE A 47 2.20 -1.44 5.60
N VAL A 48 1.64 -1.22 4.41
CA VAL A 48 2.24 -0.35 3.40
C VAL A 48 1.26 0.77 3.07
N ARG A 49 1.74 2.00 3.20
CA ARG A 49 1.02 3.19 2.76
C ARG A 49 1.65 3.70 1.47
N VAL A 50 0.91 3.60 0.38
CA VAL A 50 1.33 4.15 -0.91
C VAL A 50 0.62 5.48 -1.10
N SER A 51 1.40 6.54 -1.36
CA SER A 51 0.85 7.85 -1.70
C SER A 51 1.28 8.23 -3.12
N SER A 52 0.30 8.69 -3.90
CA SER A 52 0.51 9.14 -5.28
C SER A 52 -0.04 10.55 -5.43
N THR A 53 0.71 11.41 -6.12
CA THR A 53 0.17 12.69 -6.59
C THR A 53 -0.80 12.40 -7.72
N GLN A 54 -1.92 13.14 -7.79
CA GLN A 54 -3.08 12.85 -8.64
C GLN A 54 -2.80 12.63 -10.14
N ASN A 55 -1.60 13.00 -10.63
CA ASN A 55 -1.15 12.83 -12.01
C ASN A 55 -0.39 11.52 -12.29
N GLY A 56 -0.13 10.68 -11.28
CA GLY A 56 1.02 9.76 -11.30
C GLY A 56 0.74 8.26 -11.18
N VAL A 57 -0.50 7.80 -11.40
CA VAL A 57 -1.04 6.42 -11.23
C VAL A 57 -2.12 6.44 -10.17
N ALA A 58 -3.38 6.37 -10.61
CA ALA A 58 -4.44 5.80 -9.80
C ALA A 58 -4.06 4.33 -9.60
N VAL A 59 -3.59 3.98 -8.40
CA VAL A 59 -3.41 2.57 -8.06
C VAL A 59 -4.80 1.99 -7.97
N ASN A 60 -5.29 1.51 -9.11
CA ASN A 60 -6.54 0.77 -9.26
C ASN A 60 -6.33 -0.61 -8.62
N ALA A 61 -6.12 -0.65 -7.32
CA ALA A 61 -6.27 -1.87 -6.53
C ALA A 61 -7.78 -2.15 -6.46
N THR A 62 -8.32 -2.66 -7.57
CA THR A 62 -9.71 -3.06 -7.73
C THR A 62 -9.95 -4.32 -6.92
N GLY A 63 -10.24 -4.16 -5.63
CA GLY A 63 -10.78 -5.20 -4.75
C GLY A 63 -9.89 -6.40 -4.42
N GLY A 64 -8.81 -6.67 -5.17
CA GLY A 64 -8.03 -7.91 -5.09
C GLY A 64 -6.61 -7.78 -4.57
N GLY A 65 -6.20 -6.63 -4.02
CA GLY A 65 -4.86 -6.46 -3.45
C GLY A 65 -3.72 -6.38 -4.48
N VAL A 66 -2.48 -6.51 -3.99
CA VAL A 66 -1.23 -6.43 -4.78
C VAL A 66 -0.17 -7.36 -4.17
N ASP A 67 0.53 -8.13 -4.99
CA ASP A 67 1.70 -8.90 -4.54
C ASP A 67 2.95 -8.02 -4.51
N MET A 68 3.66 -8.03 -3.39
CA MET A 68 4.90 -7.28 -3.21
C MET A 68 6.05 -8.18 -2.76
N GLN A 69 7.23 -7.92 -3.32
CA GLN A 69 8.46 -8.65 -3.01
C GLN A 69 9.66 -7.71 -3.07
N LEU A 70 10.64 -7.95 -2.19
CA LEU A 70 11.93 -7.26 -2.25
C LEU A 70 12.76 -7.81 -3.42
N LYS A 71 13.35 -6.90 -4.20
CA LYS A 71 14.34 -7.27 -5.20
C LYS A 71 15.69 -7.49 -4.51
N LYS A 72 16.37 -8.58 -4.85
CA LYS A 72 17.74 -8.86 -4.44
C LYS A 72 18.72 -7.88 -5.08
#